data_AF-A0A510UY09-F1
#
_entry.id   AF-A0A510UY09-F1
#
_cell.length_a   1.000
_cell.length_b   1.000
_cell.length_c   1.000
_cell.angle_alpha   90.00
_cell.angle_beta   90.00
_cell.angle_gamma   90.00
#
_symmetry.space_group_name_H-M   'P 1'
#
loop_
_entity.id
_entity.type
_entity.pdbx_description
1 polymer ?
#
loop_
_entity_poly.entity_id
_entity_poly.type
_entity_poly.pdbx_seq_one_letter_code
_entity_poly.pdbx_strand_id
1 'polypeptide(L)'
;MSRPTRSWRAGGAPNVSRTWPDAACGPVVDYDRPETLAEAFAGAHTLVLVSGSDVGRRIAQHGAAIDAAKAAGVRRVVYTSAPHADTSSLVVSPDHKATEELLAASGLAVTVLRDNWYTENYLPALQQAAATGEIVSSTGDGRVASASRADYAAGVVAVVTGEGHEGRTYEVSGDHAWTHDELAQAAAQVLGRPVVHRRVTADEQRAGLLAAGLDEGTVGFLVALDQNTAAGELADATDTLRTLIGRPTTPLVDGLRAAWTAARSA
;
A
#
# COMPACT_ATOMS: atom_id res chain seq x y z
N MET A 1 -8.78 29.21 38.09
CA MET A 1 -9.85 29.22 37.07
C MET A 1 -9.80 27.88 36.33
N SER A 2 -10.67 26.95 36.71
CA SER A 2 -10.71 25.59 36.15
C SER A 2 -11.32 25.60 34.75
N ARG A 3 -10.64 24.99 33.79
CA ARG A 3 -11.19 24.70 32.45
C ARG A 3 -12.05 23.44 32.52
N PRO A 4 -13.18 23.35 31.80
CA PRO A 4 -14.09 22.23 31.91
C PRO A 4 -13.54 21.03 31.12
N THR A 5 -13.45 19.88 31.78
CA THR A 5 -13.25 18.58 31.14
C THR A 5 -14.53 18.17 30.41
N ARG A 6 -14.50 18.08 29.08
CA ARG A 6 -15.56 17.40 28.32
C ARG A 6 -15.17 15.93 28.15
N SER A 7 -15.86 15.04 28.85
CA SER A 7 -15.81 13.61 28.60
C SER A 7 -16.63 13.30 27.35
N TRP A 8 -16.00 12.79 26.31
CA TRP A 8 -16.69 12.09 25.23
C TRP A 8 -16.70 10.60 25.52
N ARG A 9 -17.90 10.00 25.54
CA ARG A 9 -18.09 8.55 25.44
C ARG A 9 -18.48 8.26 23.99
N ALA A 10 -17.60 7.62 23.24
CA ALA A 10 -17.99 6.87 22.05
C ALA A 10 -17.99 5.38 22.45
N GLY A 11 -19.09 4.69 22.18
CA GLY A 11 -19.29 3.29 22.57
C GLY A 11 -18.40 2.34 21.76
N GLY A 12 -17.91 1.30 22.46
CA GLY A 12 -17.71 -0.03 21.91
C GLY A 12 -16.51 -0.27 20.97
N ALA A 13 -15.28 -0.15 21.47
CA ALA A 13 -14.12 -0.92 21.01
C ALA A 13 -13.10 -1.06 22.18
N PRO A 14 -12.41 -2.21 22.33
CA PRO A 14 -11.50 -2.41 23.46
C PRO A 14 -10.20 -1.62 23.29
N ASN A 15 -9.77 -1.09 24.43
CA ASN A 15 -8.68 -0.16 24.63
C ASN A 15 -7.31 -0.86 24.45
N VAL A 16 -6.61 -0.60 23.34
CA VAL A 16 -5.16 -0.79 23.28
C VAL A 16 -4.52 0.57 23.47
N SER A 17 -4.18 0.89 24.72
CA SER A 17 -3.47 2.10 25.09
C SER A 17 -2.01 2.03 24.62
N ARG A 18 -1.77 2.30 23.34
CA ARG A 18 -0.55 3.00 22.94
C ARG A 18 -0.88 4.48 23.01
N THR A 19 -0.50 5.11 24.11
CA THR A 19 -0.49 6.56 24.22
C THR A 19 0.49 7.09 23.19
N TRP A 20 -0.02 7.56 22.06
CA TRP A 20 0.67 8.56 21.28
C TRP A 20 0.82 9.77 22.22
N PRO A 21 2.03 10.34 22.41
CA PRO A 21 2.10 11.65 23.05
C PRO A 21 1.19 12.60 22.27
N ASP A 22 0.65 13.64 22.93
CA ASP A 22 -0.32 14.63 22.42
C ASP A 22 0.08 15.40 21.12
N ALA A 23 0.98 14.87 20.31
CA ALA A 23 1.57 15.42 19.09
C ALA A 23 0.81 15.12 17.79
N ALA A 24 -0.40 14.54 17.84
CA ALA A 24 -1.23 14.32 16.64
C ALA A 24 -2.52 15.18 16.63
N CYS A 25 -2.46 16.42 17.11
CA CYS A 25 -3.46 17.44 16.76
C CYS A 25 -2.96 18.23 15.54
N GLY A 26 -2.99 17.60 14.37
CA GLY A 26 -2.87 18.29 13.08
C GLY A 26 -4.22 18.84 12.60
N PRO A 27 -4.23 19.80 11.68
CA PRO A 27 -5.46 20.22 11.01
C PRO A 27 -6.10 19.04 10.26
N VAL A 28 -7.42 19.07 10.10
CA VAL A 28 -8.13 18.08 9.29
C VAL A 28 -7.70 18.22 7.83
N VAL A 29 -7.31 17.11 7.20
CA VAL A 29 -6.92 17.04 5.79
C VAL A 29 -7.92 16.18 5.05
N ASP A 30 -8.51 16.73 3.99
CA ASP A 30 -9.44 16.03 3.11
C ASP A 30 -9.08 16.38 1.66
N TYR A 31 -8.67 15.36 0.89
CA TYR A 31 -8.24 15.56 -0.50
C TYR A 31 -9.38 15.95 -1.44
N ASP A 32 -10.64 15.69 -1.06
CA ASP A 32 -11.81 16.16 -1.82
C ASP A 32 -12.17 17.62 -1.47
N ARG A 33 -11.48 18.19 -0.47
CA ARG A 33 -11.67 19.57 0.01
C ARG A 33 -10.34 20.32 0.02
N PRO A 34 -9.87 20.81 -1.15
CA PRO A 34 -8.56 21.46 -1.29
C PRO A 34 -8.32 22.61 -0.30
N GLU A 35 -9.37 23.27 0.17
CA GLU A 35 -9.28 24.34 1.18
C GLU A 35 -8.72 23.87 2.53
N THR A 36 -8.77 22.57 2.81
CA THR A 36 -8.23 21.96 4.04
C THR A 36 -6.72 21.73 3.97
N LEU A 37 -6.13 21.75 2.77
CA LEU A 37 -4.72 21.36 2.55
C LEU A 37 -3.75 22.50 2.89
N ALA A 38 -4.18 23.76 2.70
CA ALA A 38 -3.32 24.93 2.87
C ALA A 38 -2.80 25.08 4.31
N GLU A 39 -3.67 24.94 5.30
CA GLU A 39 -3.28 25.00 6.72
C GLU A 39 -2.37 23.82 7.10
N ALA A 40 -2.65 22.64 6.55
CA ALA A 40 -1.87 21.43 6.83
C ALA A 40 -0.44 21.48 6.30
N PHE A 41 -0.23 22.19 5.19
CA PHE A 41 1.10 22.28 4.55
C PHE A 41 1.87 23.54 4.97
N ALA A 42 1.27 24.42 5.75
CA ALA A 42 1.91 25.66 6.19
C ALA A 42 3.21 25.37 6.97
N GLY A 43 4.34 25.89 6.47
CA GLY A 43 5.65 25.72 7.09
C GLY A 43 6.31 24.36 6.83
N ALA A 44 5.67 23.46 6.09
CA ALA A 44 6.27 22.18 5.72
C ALA A 44 7.37 22.38 4.67
N HIS A 45 8.56 21.82 4.94
CA HIS A 45 9.65 21.79 3.97
C HIS A 45 9.48 20.64 2.96
N THR A 46 9.05 19.48 3.45
CA THR A 46 8.91 18.24 2.69
C THR A 46 7.50 17.67 2.91
N LEU A 47 6.83 17.30 1.82
CA LEU A 47 5.56 16.57 1.84
C LEU A 47 5.80 15.10 1.52
N VAL A 48 5.27 14.19 2.34
CA VAL A 48 5.10 12.78 1.95
C VAL A 48 3.68 12.62 1.42
N LEU A 49 3.54 12.46 0.12
CA LEU A 49 2.26 12.20 -0.54
C LEU A 49 2.06 10.68 -0.61
N VAL A 50 1.31 10.16 0.35
CA VAL A 50 0.86 8.75 0.33
C VAL A 50 -0.32 8.64 -0.63
N SER A 51 -0.23 7.75 -1.62
CA SER A 51 -1.26 7.61 -2.64
C SER A 51 -2.63 7.27 -2.04
N GLY A 52 -3.67 7.98 -2.45
CA GLY A 52 -5.05 7.75 -2.01
C GLY A 52 -5.60 6.38 -2.47
N SER A 53 -6.54 5.82 -1.71
CA SER A 53 -7.19 4.53 -2.03
C SER A 53 -8.32 4.63 -3.07
N ASP A 54 -8.75 5.85 -3.40
CA ASP A 54 -9.96 6.09 -4.19
C ASP A 54 -9.70 6.06 -5.70
N VAL A 55 -9.87 4.87 -6.29
CA VAL A 55 -9.78 4.67 -7.75
C VAL A 55 -10.75 5.61 -8.47
N GLY A 56 -10.25 6.34 -9.47
CA GLY A 56 -11.03 7.30 -10.27
C GLY A 56 -11.16 8.71 -9.69
N ARG A 57 -10.83 8.94 -8.41
CA ARG A 57 -10.69 10.30 -7.83
C ARG A 57 -9.25 10.70 -7.55
N ARG A 58 -8.36 9.71 -7.47
CA ARG A 58 -6.95 9.85 -7.10
C ARG A 58 -6.23 10.99 -7.83
N ILE A 59 -6.41 11.12 -9.14
CA ILE A 59 -5.71 12.14 -9.95
C ILE A 59 -6.11 13.56 -9.50
N ALA A 60 -7.40 13.82 -9.31
CA ALA A 60 -7.87 15.14 -8.86
C ALA A 60 -7.41 15.44 -7.44
N GLN A 61 -7.50 14.44 -6.55
CA GLN A 61 -7.03 14.51 -5.15
C GLN A 61 -5.53 14.82 -5.07
N HIS A 62 -4.71 14.10 -5.84
CA HIS A 62 -3.27 14.31 -5.87
C HIS A 62 -2.91 15.64 -6.53
N GLY A 63 -3.61 16.06 -7.59
CA GLY A 63 -3.43 17.38 -8.21
C GLY A 63 -3.66 18.50 -7.20
N ALA A 64 -4.75 18.44 -6.43
CA ALA A 64 -5.04 19.40 -5.37
C ALA A 64 -3.95 19.43 -4.29
N ALA A 65 -3.45 18.27 -3.87
CA ALA A 65 -2.35 18.19 -2.91
C ALA A 65 -1.03 18.79 -3.46
N ILE A 66 -0.70 18.53 -4.73
CA ILE A 66 0.50 19.07 -5.38
C ILE A 66 0.40 20.60 -5.50
N ASP A 67 -0.74 21.13 -5.91
CA ASP A 67 -0.95 22.57 -6.02
C ASP A 67 -0.93 23.26 -4.65
N ALA A 68 -1.53 22.66 -3.63
CA ALA A 68 -1.44 23.15 -2.25
C ALA A 68 0.00 23.14 -1.73
N ALA A 69 0.79 22.10 -2.04
CA ALA A 69 2.19 22.02 -1.65
C ALA A 69 3.01 23.15 -2.30
N LYS A 70 2.80 23.41 -3.58
CA LYS A 70 3.43 24.54 -4.30
C LYS A 70 3.06 25.87 -3.66
N ALA A 71 1.78 26.10 -3.38
CA ALA A 71 1.30 27.34 -2.78
C ALA A 71 1.84 27.57 -1.36
N ALA A 72 2.04 26.50 -0.58
CA ALA A 72 2.60 26.55 0.76
C ALA A 72 4.14 26.71 0.78
N GLY A 73 4.80 26.65 -0.38
CA GLY A 73 6.26 26.76 -0.48
C GLY A 73 7.00 25.48 -0.06
N VAL A 74 6.33 24.32 -0.11
CA VAL A 74 6.99 23.01 0.04
C VAL A 74 8.09 22.90 -0.99
N ARG A 75 9.27 22.43 -0.57
CA ARG A 75 10.45 22.34 -1.44
C ARG A 75 10.60 20.96 -2.06
N ARG A 76 10.18 19.92 -1.33
CA ARG A 76 10.37 18.53 -1.71
C ARG A 76 9.11 17.70 -1.52
N VAL A 77 8.82 16.80 -2.45
CA VAL A 77 7.77 15.79 -2.34
C VAL A 77 8.38 14.39 -2.42
N VAL A 78 7.97 13.51 -1.51
CA VAL A 78 8.21 12.08 -1.60
C VAL A 78 6.87 11.40 -1.87
N TYR A 79 6.75 10.69 -2.99
CA TYR A 79 5.50 10.10 -3.45
C TYR A 79 5.57 8.57 -3.46
N THR A 80 4.57 7.90 -2.88
CA THR A 80 4.40 6.44 -3.00
C THR A 80 3.63 6.13 -4.27
N SER A 81 4.34 5.62 -5.27
CA SER A 81 3.83 5.24 -6.58
C SER A 81 3.61 3.72 -6.68
N ALA A 82 3.51 3.18 -7.90
CA ALA A 82 3.37 1.76 -8.21
C ALA A 82 4.49 1.28 -9.15
N PRO A 83 4.78 -0.03 -9.22
CA PRO A 83 5.90 -0.57 -9.99
C PRO A 83 5.83 -0.20 -11.46
N HIS A 84 6.96 0.25 -12.01
CA HIS A 84 7.08 0.59 -13.43
C HIS A 84 5.91 1.44 -13.96
N ALA A 85 5.41 2.39 -13.17
CA ALA A 85 4.14 3.08 -13.45
C ALA A 85 4.03 3.67 -14.88
N ASP A 86 5.16 4.02 -15.50
CA ASP A 86 5.23 4.55 -16.86
C ASP A 86 4.95 3.51 -17.97
N THR A 87 5.27 2.24 -17.72
CA THR A 87 5.19 1.13 -18.70
C THR A 87 4.33 -0.05 -18.28
N SER A 88 4.03 -0.21 -17.00
CA SER A 88 3.33 -1.36 -16.44
C SER A 88 1.87 -1.42 -16.89
N SER A 89 1.38 -2.65 -17.11
CA SER A 89 -0.03 -2.92 -17.36
C SER A 89 -0.87 -3.13 -16.09
N LEU A 90 -0.28 -2.94 -14.90
CA LEU A 90 -0.98 -3.08 -13.62
C LEU A 90 -2.23 -2.19 -13.59
N VAL A 91 -3.32 -2.76 -13.10
CA VAL A 91 -4.63 -2.08 -13.00
C VAL A 91 -4.57 -0.76 -12.22
N VAL A 92 -3.58 -0.57 -11.34
CA VAL A 92 -3.37 0.66 -10.56
C VAL A 92 -2.43 1.68 -11.22
N SER A 93 -1.59 1.25 -12.18
CA SER A 93 -0.52 2.07 -12.76
C SER A 93 -1.01 3.35 -13.47
N PRO A 94 -2.15 3.39 -14.18
CA PRO A 94 -2.61 4.60 -14.85
C PRO A 94 -2.73 5.83 -13.92
N ASP A 95 -3.30 5.66 -12.72
CA ASP A 95 -3.45 6.78 -11.78
C ASP A 95 -2.10 7.22 -11.19
N HIS A 96 -1.20 6.26 -10.97
CA HIS A 96 0.15 6.53 -10.48
C HIS A 96 0.99 7.26 -11.53
N LYS A 97 0.94 6.82 -12.79
CA LYS A 97 1.56 7.49 -13.93
C LYS A 97 1.12 8.94 -14.05
N ALA A 98 -0.19 9.18 -14.04
CA ALA A 98 -0.74 10.53 -14.11
C ALA A 98 -0.25 11.41 -12.94
N THR A 99 -0.12 10.83 -11.74
CA THR A 99 0.43 11.55 -10.59
C THR A 99 1.92 11.87 -10.76
N GLU A 100 2.71 10.91 -11.25
CA GLU A 100 4.13 11.14 -11.55
C GLU A 100 4.32 12.24 -12.61
N GLU A 101 3.46 12.28 -13.64
CA GLU A 101 3.46 13.33 -14.67
C GLU A 101 3.11 14.72 -14.08
N LEU A 102 2.11 14.80 -13.20
CA LEU A 102 1.77 16.03 -12.46
C LEU A 102 2.94 16.50 -11.58
N LEU A 103 3.60 15.58 -10.88
CA LEU A 103 4.77 15.86 -10.06
C LEU A 103 5.96 16.34 -10.90
N ALA A 104 6.23 15.70 -12.04
CA ALA A 104 7.29 16.12 -12.96
C ALA A 104 7.05 17.54 -13.53
N ALA A 105 5.79 17.89 -13.80
CA ALA A 105 5.40 19.23 -14.26
C ALA A 105 5.33 20.29 -13.14
N SER A 106 5.42 19.89 -11.86
CA SER A 106 5.16 20.77 -10.72
C SER A 106 6.26 21.81 -10.44
N GLY A 107 7.50 21.52 -10.86
CA GLY A 107 8.70 22.29 -10.49
C GLY A 107 9.24 22.02 -9.07
N LEU A 108 8.62 21.10 -8.32
CA LEU A 108 9.09 20.65 -7.01
C LEU A 108 10.28 19.69 -7.15
N ALA A 109 11.13 19.59 -6.12
CA ALA A 109 12.07 18.47 -6.03
C ALA A 109 11.29 17.20 -5.65
N VAL A 110 11.32 16.16 -6.47
CA VAL A 110 10.50 14.96 -6.27
C VAL A 110 11.37 13.73 -6.07
N THR A 111 11.04 12.91 -5.09
CA THR A 111 11.48 11.52 -5.01
C THR A 111 10.27 10.62 -5.20
N VAL A 112 10.35 9.66 -6.11
CA VAL A 112 9.29 8.67 -6.35
C VAL A 112 9.72 7.33 -5.79
N LEU A 113 8.87 6.72 -4.96
CA LEU A 113 9.01 5.37 -4.42
C LEU A 113 7.94 4.51 -5.07
N ARG A 114 8.30 3.78 -6.12
CA ARG A 114 7.41 2.83 -6.81
C ARG A 114 7.34 1.56 -5.99
N ASP A 115 6.50 1.60 -4.98
CA ASP A 115 6.28 0.50 -4.05
C ASP A 115 5.60 -0.65 -4.80
N ASN A 116 6.17 -1.84 -4.68
CA ASN A 116 5.55 -3.08 -5.12
C ASN A 116 4.40 -3.44 -4.16
N TRP A 117 3.98 -4.69 -4.16
CA TRP A 117 2.78 -5.10 -3.45
C TRP A 117 3.00 -5.18 -1.94
N TYR A 118 1.91 -5.02 -1.18
CA TYR A 118 1.94 -5.16 0.27
C TYR A 118 1.63 -6.59 0.68
N THR A 119 2.45 -7.18 1.56
CA THR A 119 2.20 -8.53 2.10
C THR A 119 0.84 -8.62 2.78
N GLU A 120 0.38 -7.56 3.46
CA GLU A 120 -0.91 -7.59 4.16
C GLU A 120 -2.11 -7.54 3.21
N ASN A 121 -1.93 -7.27 1.91
CA ASN A 121 -2.99 -7.42 0.92
C ASN A 121 -3.46 -8.88 0.78
N TYR A 122 -2.67 -9.86 1.24
CA TYR A 122 -3.04 -11.28 1.25
C TYR A 122 -3.73 -11.73 2.53
N LEU A 123 -4.04 -10.82 3.46
CA LEU A 123 -4.83 -11.17 4.66
C LEU A 123 -6.20 -11.78 4.32
N PRO A 124 -6.98 -11.29 3.34
CA PRO A 124 -8.23 -11.94 2.93
C PRO A 124 -8.02 -13.37 2.41
N ALA A 125 -6.95 -13.61 1.64
CA ALA A 125 -6.60 -14.96 1.19
C ALA A 125 -6.25 -15.88 2.37
N LEU A 126 -5.55 -15.36 3.39
CA LEU A 126 -5.26 -16.09 4.62
C LEU A 126 -6.53 -16.40 5.44
N GLN A 127 -7.49 -15.46 5.49
CA GLN A 127 -8.80 -15.66 6.12
C GLN A 127 -9.62 -16.73 5.38
N GLN A 128 -9.62 -16.69 4.05
CA GLN A 128 -10.24 -17.73 3.22
C GLN A 128 -9.60 -19.10 3.51
N ALA A 129 -8.27 -19.18 3.48
CA ALA A 129 -7.54 -20.41 3.75
C ALA A 129 -7.82 -20.96 5.17
N ALA A 130 -7.99 -20.08 6.16
CA ALA A 130 -8.38 -20.50 7.51
C ALA A 130 -9.77 -21.17 7.54
N ALA A 131 -10.71 -20.69 6.71
CA ALA A 131 -12.06 -21.22 6.62
C ALA A 131 -12.14 -22.49 5.75
N THR A 132 -11.45 -22.52 4.61
CA THR A 132 -11.64 -23.55 3.57
C THR A 132 -10.48 -24.53 3.44
N GLY A 133 -9.27 -24.16 3.89
CA GLY A 133 -8.03 -24.87 3.59
C GLY A 133 -7.49 -24.57 2.17
N GLU A 134 -8.05 -23.60 1.46
CA GLU A 134 -7.65 -23.28 0.08
C GLU A 134 -7.39 -21.78 -0.11
N ILE A 135 -6.32 -21.48 -0.85
CA ILE A 135 -6.14 -20.19 -1.53
C ILE A 135 -6.49 -20.42 -3.00
N VAL A 136 -7.37 -19.59 -3.56
CA VAL A 136 -7.83 -19.71 -4.95
C VAL A 136 -7.36 -18.49 -5.72
N SER A 137 -6.64 -18.68 -6.83
CA SER A 137 -6.16 -17.58 -7.66
C SER A 137 -6.04 -17.97 -9.13
N SER A 138 -6.03 -16.98 -10.02
CA SER A 138 -5.75 -17.14 -11.44
C SER A 138 -4.35 -16.66 -11.85
N THR A 139 -3.41 -16.60 -10.91
CA THR A 139 -2.07 -16.04 -11.15
C THR A 139 -1.12 -16.94 -11.94
N GLY A 140 -1.51 -18.19 -12.24
CA GLY A 140 -0.59 -19.17 -12.82
C GLY A 140 0.69 -19.29 -12.01
N ASP A 141 1.85 -19.24 -12.69
CA ASP A 141 3.18 -19.24 -12.07
C ASP A 141 3.74 -17.82 -11.84
N GLY A 142 2.87 -16.81 -11.93
CA GLY A 142 3.19 -15.41 -11.64
C GLY A 142 3.79 -15.23 -10.26
N ARG A 143 4.67 -14.25 -10.14
CA ARG A 143 5.41 -13.95 -8.91
C ARG A 143 5.12 -12.56 -8.41
N VAL A 144 5.26 -12.39 -7.09
CA VAL A 144 5.05 -11.11 -6.39
C VAL A 144 6.22 -10.86 -5.46
N ALA A 145 6.95 -9.77 -5.68
CA ALA A 145 8.02 -9.29 -4.80
C ALA A 145 7.45 -8.33 -3.74
N SER A 146 6.53 -8.85 -2.90
CA SER A 146 5.91 -8.02 -1.86
C SER A 146 6.82 -7.77 -0.67
N ALA A 147 6.58 -6.66 0.03
CA ALA A 147 7.14 -6.38 1.34
C ALA A 147 6.03 -5.92 2.31
N SER A 148 6.34 -5.87 3.60
CA SER A 148 5.37 -5.37 4.60
C SER A 148 5.20 -3.86 4.46
N ARG A 149 4.03 -3.33 4.82
CA ARG A 149 3.80 -1.87 4.93
C ARG A 149 4.80 -1.22 5.88
N ALA A 150 5.23 -1.94 6.91
CA ALA A 150 6.26 -1.47 7.84
C ALA A 150 7.63 -1.29 7.16
N ASP A 151 7.99 -2.15 6.21
CA ASP A 151 9.23 -2.01 5.44
C ASP A 151 9.14 -0.84 4.47
N TYR A 152 8.06 -0.71 3.70
CA TYR A 152 7.86 0.45 2.82
C TYR A 152 7.85 1.77 3.60
N ALA A 153 7.19 1.82 4.76
CA ALA A 153 7.22 2.99 5.64
C ALA A 153 8.64 3.31 6.12
N ALA A 154 9.46 2.29 6.46
CA ALA A 154 10.86 2.50 6.78
C ALA A 154 11.67 3.03 5.57
N GLY A 155 11.35 2.59 4.35
CA GLY A 155 11.92 3.13 3.11
C GLY A 155 11.58 4.61 2.90
N VAL A 156 10.31 5.00 3.11
CA VAL A 156 9.89 6.40 3.11
C VAL A 156 10.67 7.22 4.13
N VAL A 157 10.79 6.73 5.38
CA VAL A 157 11.55 7.41 6.44
C VAL A 157 13.02 7.58 6.04
N ALA A 158 13.66 6.54 5.51
CA ALA A 158 15.04 6.61 5.05
C ALA A 158 15.23 7.69 3.98
N VAL A 159 14.31 7.76 3.01
CA VAL A 159 14.35 8.77 1.93
C VAL A 159 14.11 10.18 2.45
N VAL A 160 13.15 10.36 3.36
CA VAL A 160 12.81 11.67 3.92
C VAL A 160 13.92 12.22 4.82
N THR A 161 14.60 11.34 5.57
CA THR A 161 15.62 11.73 6.55
C THR A 161 17.06 11.67 6.01
N GLY A 162 17.27 10.98 4.89
CA GLY A 162 18.55 10.89 4.19
C GLY A 162 18.78 11.99 3.15
N GLU A 163 20.00 12.05 2.64
CA GLU A 163 20.45 13.02 1.63
C GLU A 163 20.62 12.36 0.24
N GLY A 164 20.51 13.15 -0.83
CA GLY A 164 20.85 12.70 -2.20
C GLY A 164 19.74 11.91 -2.91
N HIS A 165 18.52 11.97 -2.38
CA HIS A 165 17.34 11.29 -2.91
C HIS A 165 16.49 12.19 -3.82
N GLU A 166 16.79 13.48 -3.91
CA GLU A 166 16.10 14.44 -4.76
C GLU A 166 16.21 14.04 -6.24
N GLY A 167 15.08 14.06 -6.97
CA GLY A 167 15.01 13.70 -8.39
C GLY A 167 15.14 12.20 -8.68
N ARG A 168 15.15 11.35 -7.65
CA ARG A 168 15.28 9.89 -7.80
C ARG A 168 13.91 9.22 -7.95
N THR A 169 13.86 8.22 -8.81
CA THR A 169 12.79 7.23 -8.88
C THR A 169 13.37 5.89 -8.48
N TYR A 170 12.74 5.24 -7.50
CA TYR A 170 13.16 3.96 -6.95
C TYR A 170 12.08 2.92 -7.21
N GLU A 171 12.44 1.78 -7.79
CA GLU A 171 11.61 0.57 -7.77
C GLU A 171 11.87 -0.16 -6.44
N VAL A 172 10.84 -0.20 -5.59
CA VAL A 172 10.96 -0.64 -4.19
C VAL A 172 10.15 -1.92 -4.03
N SER A 173 10.82 -3.03 -3.68
CA SER A 173 10.16 -4.33 -3.53
C SER A 173 10.78 -5.17 -2.42
N GLY A 174 10.15 -6.31 -2.13
CA GLY A 174 10.71 -7.33 -1.25
C GLY A 174 11.92 -8.02 -1.86
N ASP A 175 12.80 -8.58 -1.02
CA ASP A 175 14.03 -9.27 -1.44
C ASP A 175 13.74 -10.54 -2.27
N HIS A 176 12.54 -11.09 -2.16
CA HIS A 176 12.15 -12.35 -2.78
C HIS A 176 10.79 -12.25 -3.46
N ALA A 177 10.77 -12.56 -4.76
CA ALA A 177 9.54 -12.73 -5.52
C ALA A 177 9.01 -14.16 -5.38
N TRP A 178 7.80 -14.30 -4.84
CA TRP A 178 7.20 -15.59 -4.51
C TRP A 178 5.95 -15.87 -5.35
N THR A 179 5.58 -17.14 -5.47
CA THR A 179 4.40 -17.66 -6.19
C THR A 179 3.22 -17.89 -5.25
N HIS A 180 2.00 -18.02 -5.78
CA HIS A 180 0.83 -18.35 -4.97
C HIS A 180 0.88 -19.78 -4.35
N ASP A 181 1.71 -20.68 -4.91
CA ASP A 181 2.05 -21.95 -4.26
C ASP A 181 2.86 -21.72 -2.97
N GLU A 182 3.85 -20.82 -3.00
CA GLU A 182 4.64 -20.43 -1.84
C GLU A 182 3.79 -19.63 -0.83
N LEU A 183 2.82 -18.84 -1.29
CA LEU A 183 1.82 -18.19 -0.44
C LEU A 183 0.98 -19.22 0.33
N ALA A 184 0.50 -20.28 -0.33
CA ALA A 184 -0.23 -21.36 0.33
C ALA A 184 0.64 -22.10 1.36
N GLN A 185 1.92 -22.35 1.06
CA GLN A 185 2.86 -22.91 2.02
C GLN A 185 3.08 -21.99 3.23
N ALA A 186 3.25 -20.69 3.00
CA ALA A 186 3.38 -19.71 4.06
C ALA A 186 2.12 -19.62 4.92
N ALA A 187 0.93 -19.63 4.30
CA ALA A 187 -0.35 -19.67 4.99
C ALA A 187 -0.50 -20.93 5.85
N ALA A 188 -0.08 -22.09 5.35
CA ALA A 188 -0.10 -23.34 6.12
C ALA A 188 0.76 -23.24 7.39
N GLN A 189 1.95 -22.61 7.29
CA GLN A 189 2.81 -22.37 8.45
C GLN A 189 2.20 -21.39 9.45
N VAL A 190 1.56 -20.32 8.98
CA VAL A 190 0.93 -19.32 9.85
C VAL A 190 -0.30 -19.88 10.56
N LEU A 191 -1.12 -20.68 9.87
CA LEU A 191 -2.36 -21.25 10.39
C LEU A 191 -2.17 -22.56 11.16
N GLY A 192 -1.01 -23.21 11.03
CA GLY A 192 -0.73 -24.49 11.66
C GLY A 192 -1.57 -25.65 11.12
N ARG A 193 -2.04 -25.56 9.87
CA ARG A 193 -2.84 -26.59 9.19
C ARG A 193 -2.55 -26.62 7.68
N PRO A 194 -2.83 -27.73 6.98
CA PRO A 194 -2.65 -27.79 5.53
C PRO A 194 -3.48 -26.72 4.81
N VAL A 195 -2.84 -26.07 3.83
CA VAL A 195 -3.46 -25.12 2.89
C VAL A 195 -2.96 -25.49 1.49
N VAL A 196 -3.88 -25.57 0.53
CA VAL A 196 -3.55 -25.83 -0.88
C VAL A 196 -3.81 -24.60 -1.73
N HIS A 197 -2.98 -24.39 -2.75
CA HIS A 197 -3.26 -23.42 -3.80
C HIS A 197 -4.11 -24.09 -4.88
N ARG A 198 -5.38 -23.67 -5.01
CA ARG A 198 -6.27 -24.08 -6.09
C ARG A 198 -6.18 -23.09 -7.24
N ARG A 199 -5.40 -23.46 -8.25
CA ARG A 199 -5.23 -22.71 -9.49
C ARG A 199 -6.51 -22.78 -10.32
N VAL A 200 -7.00 -21.63 -10.79
CA VAL A 200 -8.18 -21.52 -11.64
C VAL A 200 -7.91 -20.62 -12.84
N THR A 201 -8.76 -20.69 -13.85
CA THR A 201 -8.80 -19.68 -14.92
C THR A 201 -9.36 -18.36 -14.40
N ALA A 202 -9.09 -17.26 -15.13
CA ALA A 202 -9.66 -15.95 -14.81
C ALA A 202 -11.21 -15.97 -14.81
N ASP A 203 -11.83 -16.70 -15.74
CA ASP A 203 -13.29 -16.83 -15.82
C ASP A 203 -13.86 -17.59 -14.62
N GLU A 204 -13.20 -18.67 -14.18
CA GLU A 204 -13.58 -19.41 -12.98
C GLU A 204 -13.39 -18.59 -11.70
N GLN A 205 -12.31 -17.80 -11.61
CA GLN A 205 -12.12 -16.86 -10.50
C GLN A 205 -13.25 -15.83 -10.47
N ARG A 206 -13.56 -15.21 -11.61
CA ARG A 206 -14.65 -14.24 -11.76
C ARG A 206 -15.98 -14.83 -11.29
N ALA A 207 -16.33 -16.01 -11.80
CA ALA A 207 -17.57 -16.70 -11.43
C ALA A 207 -17.62 -17.02 -9.94
N GLY A 208 -16.51 -17.49 -9.36
CA GLY A 208 -16.39 -17.80 -7.94
C GLY A 208 -16.56 -16.58 -7.04
N LEU A 209 -15.92 -15.45 -7.37
CA LEU A 209 -16.02 -14.21 -6.59
C LEU A 209 -17.43 -13.60 -6.65
N LEU A 210 -18.09 -13.65 -7.82
CA LEU A 210 -19.49 -13.21 -7.94
C LEU A 210 -20.45 -14.10 -7.15
N ALA A 211 -20.24 -15.42 -7.18
CA ALA A 211 -21.02 -16.36 -6.38
C ALA A 211 -20.82 -16.15 -4.87
N ALA A 212 -19.66 -15.62 -4.46
CA ALA A 212 -19.37 -15.22 -3.08
C ALA A 212 -19.98 -13.86 -2.69
N GLY A 213 -20.66 -13.17 -3.62
CA GLY A 213 -21.41 -11.94 -3.36
C GLY A 213 -20.60 -10.65 -3.48
N LEU A 214 -19.40 -10.68 -4.07
CA LEU A 214 -18.64 -9.47 -4.37
C LEU A 214 -19.28 -8.71 -5.54
N ASP A 215 -19.16 -7.39 -5.55
CA ASP A 215 -19.65 -6.56 -6.64
C ASP A 215 -18.75 -6.67 -7.89
N GLU A 216 -19.33 -6.39 -9.06
CA GLU A 216 -18.65 -6.49 -10.37
C GLU A 216 -17.35 -5.66 -10.45
N GLY A 217 -17.29 -4.51 -9.78
CA GLY A 217 -16.10 -3.65 -9.78
C GLY A 217 -14.95 -4.30 -9.01
N THR A 218 -15.23 -4.77 -7.79
CA THR A 218 -14.24 -5.50 -6.97
C THR A 218 -13.79 -6.79 -7.66
N VAL A 219 -14.71 -7.54 -8.27
CA VAL A 219 -14.35 -8.75 -9.03
C VAL A 219 -13.46 -8.43 -10.22
N GLY A 220 -13.81 -7.40 -11.00
CA GLY A 220 -13.01 -6.96 -12.14
C GLY A 220 -11.58 -6.57 -11.72
N PHE A 221 -11.45 -5.84 -10.62
CA PHE A 221 -10.14 -5.44 -10.07
C PHE A 221 -9.29 -6.64 -9.65
N LEU A 222 -9.85 -7.59 -8.89
CA LEU A 222 -9.12 -8.76 -8.40
C LEU A 222 -8.68 -9.68 -9.53
N VAL A 223 -9.55 -9.92 -10.52
CA VAL A 223 -9.20 -10.74 -11.69
C VAL A 223 -8.12 -10.06 -12.53
N ALA A 224 -8.22 -8.74 -12.76
CA ALA A 224 -7.18 -8.00 -13.48
C ALA A 224 -5.83 -8.05 -12.75
N LEU A 225 -5.83 -7.93 -11.42
CA LEU A 225 -4.62 -8.05 -10.60
C LEU A 225 -3.97 -9.43 -10.72
N ASP A 226 -4.76 -10.50 -10.68
CA ASP A 226 -4.23 -11.86 -10.86
C ASP A 226 -3.66 -12.08 -12.27
N GLN A 227 -4.32 -11.53 -13.30
CA GLN A 227 -3.81 -11.53 -14.67
C GLN A 227 -2.51 -10.73 -14.82
N ASN A 228 -2.41 -9.56 -14.20
CA ASN A 228 -1.17 -8.78 -14.18
C ASN A 228 -0.05 -9.54 -13.43
N THR A 229 -0.38 -10.21 -12.33
CA THR A 229 0.56 -11.06 -11.59
C THR A 229 1.04 -12.21 -12.46
N ALA A 230 0.13 -12.88 -13.19
CA ALA A 230 0.46 -13.94 -14.13
C ALA A 230 1.36 -13.45 -15.27
N ALA A 231 1.20 -12.20 -15.70
CA ALA A 231 2.05 -11.54 -16.70
C ALA A 231 3.42 -11.09 -16.15
N GLY A 232 3.65 -11.20 -14.84
CA GLY A 232 4.93 -10.87 -14.21
C GLY A 232 5.08 -9.42 -13.75
N GLU A 233 4.02 -8.63 -13.78
CA GLU A 233 4.07 -7.18 -13.47
C GLU A 233 4.51 -6.86 -12.02
N LEU A 234 4.43 -7.84 -11.11
CA LEU A 234 4.87 -7.72 -9.71
C LEU A 234 6.11 -8.57 -9.40
N ALA A 235 6.73 -9.21 -10.40
CA ALA A 235 7.77 -10.21 -10.19
C ALA A 235 9.15 -9.62 -9.85
N ASP A 236 9.34 -8.32 -10.04
CA ASP A 236 10.64 -7.67 -9.93
C ASP A 236 11.07 -7.45 -8.46
N ALA A 237 11.87 -8.40 -7.96
CA ALA A 237 12.60 -8.27 -6.70
C ALA A 237 13.88 -7.45 -6.92
N THR A 238 14.03 -6.36 -6.15
CA THR A 238 15.19 -5.48 -6.17
C THR A 238 15.83 -5.45 -4.79
N ASP A 239 17.06 -4.93 -4.70
CA ASP A 239 17.69 -4.67 -3.41
C ASP A 239 17.50 -3.24 -2.89
N THR A 240 16.71 -2.44 -3.59
CA THR A 240 16.48 -1.03 -3.28
C THR A 240 15.96 -0.88 -1.85
N LEU A 241 14.91 -1.63 -1.49
CA LEU A 241 14.28 -1.50 -0.18
C LEU A 241 15.24 -1.90 0.94
N ARG A 242 15.90 -3.07 0.84
CA ARG A 242 16.87 -3.51 1.85
C ARG A 242 18.04 -2.54 2.00
N THR A 243 18.45 -1.89 0.91
CA THR A 243 19.53 -0.91 0.90
C THR A 243 19.09 0.38 1.60
N LEU A 244 17.87 0.87 1.33
CA LEU A 244 17.31 2.05 1.98
C LEU A 244 17.11 1.84 3.48
N ILE A 245 16.60 0.68 3.90
CA ILE A 245 16.27 0.42 5.31
C ILE A 245 17.44 -0.19 6.11
N GLY A 246 18.55 -0.53 5.45
CA GLY A 246 19.77 -1.05 6.10
C GLY A 246 19.65 -2.47 6.67
N ARG A 247 18.64 -3.24 6.25
CA ARG A 247 18.39 -4.63 6.67
C ARG A 247 17.57 -5.38 5.62
N PRO A 248 17.54 -6.73 5.63
CA PRO A 248 16.60 -7.49 4.81
C PRO A 248 15.15 -7.06 5.06
N THR A 249 14.33 -7.18 4.01
CA THR A 249 12.88 -7.03 4.05
C THR A 249 12.24 -8.17 4.84
N THR A 250 11.05 -7.93 5.39
CA THR A 250 10.37 -8.93 6.21
C THR A 250 9.97 -10.14 5.37
N PRO A 251 10.37 -11.38 5.74
CA PRO A 251 9.98 -12.57 5.01
C PRO A 251 8.46 -12.76 4.95
N LEU A 252 7.96 -13.35 3.86
CA LEU A 252 6.52 -13.54 3.61
C LEU A 252 5.77 -14.15 4.80
N VAL A 253 6.31 -15.23 5.38
CA VAL A 253 5.70 -15.93 6.53
C VAL A 253 5.56 -15.01 7.73
N ASP A 254 6.58 -14.21 8.02
CA ASP A 254 6.59 -13.32 9.18
C ASP A 254 5.65 -12.12 8.97
N GLY A 255 5.62 -11.57 7.76
CA GLY A 255 4.66 -10.54 7.37
C GLY A 255 3.21 -11.00 7.48
N LEU A 256 2.90 -12.20 6.96
CA LEU A 256 1.56 -12.80 7.09
C LEU A 256 1.20 -13.08 8.55
N ARG A 257 2.14 -13.60 9.36
CA ARG A 257 1.91 -13.86 10.78
C ARG A 257 1.60 -12.58 11.54
N ALA A 258 2.33 -11.50 11.26
CA ALA A 258 2.09 -10.19 11.86
C ALA A 258 0.71 -9.66 11.48
N ALA A 259 0.36 -9.68 10.19
CA ALA A 259 -0.95 -9.25 9.70
C ALA A 259 -2.10 -10.05 10.32
N TRP A 260 -1.96 -11.38 10.39
CA TRP A 260 -2.94 -12.28 11.00
C TRP A 260 -3.16 -11.99 12.49
N THR A 261 -2.08 -11.80 13.24
CA THR A 261 -2.14 -11.51 14.67
C THR A 261 -2.81 -10.16 14.94
N ALA A 262 -2.46 -9.14 14.16
CA ALA A 262 -3.06 -7.82 14.25
C ALA A 262 -4.58 -7.86 13.97
N ALA A 263 -4.99 -8.56 12.90
CA ALA A 263 -6.40 -8.67 12.52
C ALA A 263 -7.28 -9.39 13.55
N ARG A 264 -6.69 -10.26 14.37
CA ARG A 264 -7.41 -10.98 15.44
C ARG A 264 -7.44 -10.21 16.78
N SER A 265 -6.64 -9.16 16.89
CA SER A 265 -6.53 -8.35 18.10
C SER A 265 -7.34 -7.04 18.00
N ALA A 266 -7.88 -6.75 16.81
CA ALA A 266 -8.79 -5.63 16.52
C ALA A 266 -10.25 -6.05 16.73
#